data_AF-A0A8T3WPM4-F1
#
_entry.id   AF-A0A8T3WPM4-F1
#
_cell.length_a   1.000
_cell.length_b   1.000
_cell.length_c   1.000
_cell.angle_alpha   90.00
_cell.angle_beta   90.00
_cell.angle_gamma   90.00
#
_symmetry.space_group_name_H-M   'P 1'
#
loop_
_entity.id
_entity.type
_entity.pdbx_description
1 polymer ?
#
loop_
_entity_poly.entity_id
_entity_poly.type
_entity_poly.pdbx_seq_one_letter_code
_entity_poly.pdbx_strand_id
1 'polypeptide(L)'
;MAKQEIKVKKKHWYSILPTPGFRIPEIGETLTSDPSKLVGKTVTMTGMDLLHDPKKQNVKITFRITEIKDNKALTEIKGYQIMPSSIKRMMHPGKSKVDQSFKLETKDNIAVVAKPVLITKSKTTKGVLSKIRKNSEEFLRAAVKKQSYQENIHALLEAKLQVQLREHLKKIYPVTGCQIRIFEKQ
;
A
#
# COMPACT_ATOMS: atom_id res chain seq x y z
N MET A 1 -9.69 50.65 -2.91
CA MET A 1 -9.23 49.25 -3.10
C MET A 1 -8.23 48.95 -2.00
N ALA A 2 -8.59 48.12 -1.02
CA ALA A 2 -7.72 47.84 0.13
C ALA A 2 -6.49 47.04 -0.33
N LYS A 3 -5.30 47.63 -0.14
CA LYS A 3 -4.01 47.01 -0.45
C LYS A 3 -3.77 45.90 0.57
N GLN A 4 -3.98 44.64 0.18
CA GLN A 4 -3.63 43.50 1.03
C GLN A 4 -2.11 43.51 1.26
N GLU A 5 -1.69 43.82 2.49
CA GLU A 5 -0.30 43.65 2.91
C GLU A 5 0.03 42.15 2.91
N ILE A 6 0.92 41.76 1.99
CA ILE A 6 1.44 40.40 1.92
C ILE A 6 2.39 40.22 3.11
N LYS A 7 1.88 39.70 4.24
CA LYS A 7 2.72 39.23 5.34
C LYS A 7 3.54 38.02 4.86
N VAL A 8 4.75 38.27 4.40
CA VAL A 8 5.71 37.21 4.01
C VAL A 8 6.20 36.52 5.28
N LYS A 9 5.51 35.44 5.69
CA LYS A 9 5.99 34.56 6.75
C LYS A 9 7.23 33.80 6.26
N LYS A 10 8.31 33.83 7.04
CA LYS A 10 9.54 33.05 6.77
C LYS A 10 9.20 31.57 6.76
N LYS A 11 9.67 30.86 5.74
CA LYS A 11 9.46 29.41 5.59
C LYS A 11 10.66 28.67 6.18
N HIS A 12 10.40 27.53 6.80
CA HIS A 12 11.42 26.64 7.36
C HIS A 12 11.36 25.28 6.66
N TRP A 13 12.52 24.65 6.51
CA TRP A 13 12.65 23.30 5.99
C TRP A 13 12.37 22.28 7.08
N TYR A 14 11.57 21.27 6.75
CA TYR A 14 11.24 20.16 7.64
C TYR A 14 11.60 18.84 6.95
N SER A 15 12.43 18.03 7.60
CA SER A 15 12.79 16.69 7.11
C SER A 15 11.72 15.69 7.51
N ILE A 16 11.27 14.87 6.55
CA ILE A 16 10.24 13.86 6.76
C ILE A 16 10.90 12.54 7.07
N LEU A 17 10.71 12.07 8.30
CA LEU A 17 11.23 10.79 8.77
C LEU A 17 10.22 9.67 8.50
N PRO A 18 10.69 8.51 8.02
CA PRO A 18 9.84 7.33 7.89
C PRO A 18 9.42 6.78 9.26
N THR A 19 8.32 6.04 9.28
CA THR A 19 7.93 5.24 10.44
C THR A 19 9.06 4.27 10.82
N PRO A 20 9.32 4.04 12.13
CA PRO A 20 10.26 3.03 12.58
C PRO A 20 9.97 1.67 11.93
N GLY A 21 10.97 1.10 11.25
CA GLY A 21 10.84 -0.16 10.49
C GLY A 21 11.43 -0.10 9.07
N PHE A 22 11.59 1.08 8.49
CA PHE A 22 12.30 1.27 7.22
C PHE A 22 13.77 1.61 7.45
N ARG A 23 14.67 1.11 6.58
CA ARG A 23 16.13 1.31 6.65
C ARG A 23 16.61 2.64 6.05
N ILE A 24 15.72 3.61 5.89
CA ILE A 24 15.98 4.84 5.12
C ILE A 24 16.13 5.99 6.10
N PRO A 25 17.13 6.86 5.91
CA PRO A 25 17.34 7.99 6.80
C PRO A 25 16.20 9.02 6.67
N GLU A 26 15.81 9.40 5.45
CA GLU A 26 14.81 10.44 5.19
C GLU A 26 13.99 10.14 3.93
N ILE A 27 12.69 10.48 3.96
CA ILE A 27 11.79 10.36 2.79
C ILE A 27 11.97 11.57 1.86
N GLY A 28 12.24 12.74 2.44
CA GLY A 28 12.39 14.00 1.72
C GLY A 28 12.15 15.19 2.65
N GLU A 29 12.20 16.38 2.08
CA GLU A 29 12.04 17.62 2.83
C GLU A 29 10.80 18.39 2.36
N THR A 30 10.22 19.20 3.25
CA THR A 30 9.13 20.10 2.88
C THR A 30 9.32 21.47 3.49
N LEU A 31 9.16 22.50 2.65
CA LEU A 31 9.23 23.89 3.04
C LEU A 31 7.84 24.37 3.49
N THR A 32 7.71 24.83 4.74
CA THR A 32 6.43 25.41 5.22
C THR A 32 6.61 26.63 6.10
N SER A 33 5.59 27.50 6.13
CA SER A 33 5.53 28.66 7.02
C SER A 33 4.95 28.34 8.40
N ASP A 34 3.97 27.42 8.48
CA ASP A 34 3.30 27.05 9.72
C ASP A 34 3.36 25.51 9.91
N PRO A 35 3.98 24.98 10.98
CA PRO A 35 4.14 23.54 11.19
C PRO A 35 2.80 22.81 11.32
N SER A 36 1.77 23.43 11.88
CA SER A 36 0.43 22.83 12.02
C SER A 36 -0.19 22.43 10.68
N LYS A 37 0.21 23.05 9.56
CA LYS A 37 -0.27 22.71 8.20
C LYS A 37 0.37 21.46 7.63
N LEU A 38 1.46 20.95 8.21
CA LEU A 38 2.12 19.72 7.77
C LEU A 38 1.46 18.48 8.37
N VAL A 39 0.95 18.58 9.59
CA VAL A 39 0.24 17.49 10.24
C VAL A 39 -0.99 17.08 9.41
N GLY A 40 -1.11 15.79 9.14
CA GLY A 40 -2.18 15.23 8.30
C GLY A 40 -1.91 15.22 6.80
N LYS A 41 -0.85 15.88 6.31
CA LYS A 41 -0.44 15.73 4.90
C LYS A 41 0.10 14.34 4.64
N THR A 42 -0.10 13.89 3.41
CA THR A 42 0.38 12.59 2.95
C THR A 42 1.50 12.73 1.95
N VAL A 43 2.54 11.92 2.11
CA VAL A 43 3.66 11.82 1.17
C VAL A 43 3.68 10.41 0.61
N THR A 44 3.93 10.29 -0.69
CA THR A 44 3.97 8.99 -1.35
C THR A 44 5.39 8.73 -1.83
N MET A 45 5.91 7.55 -1.52
CA MET A 45 7.24 7.11 -1.95
C MET A 45 7.15 5.78 -2.70
N THR A 46 8.12 5.53 -3.57
CA THR A 46 8.15 4.32 -4.39
C THR A 46 8.84 3.18 -3.64
N GLY A 47 8.44 1.95 -3.92
CA GLY A 47 9.12 0.74 -3.43
C GLY A 47 10.60 0.65 -3.84
N MET A 48 10.96 1.27 -4.96
CA MET A 48 12.34 1.39 -5.42
C MET A 48 13.19 2.21 -4.45
N ASP A 49 12.71 3.39 -4.05
CA ASP A 49 13.42 4.26 -3.10
C ASP A 49 13.45 3.61 -1.70
N LEU A 50 12.44 2.78 -1.40
CA LEU A 50 12.34 2.10 -0.11
C LEU A 50 13.38 0.98 0.09
N LEU A 51 13.53 0.12 -0.91
CA LEU A 51 14.37 -1.08 -0.85
C LEU A 51 15.65 -0.97 -1.66
N HIS A 52 15.84 0.11 -2.43
CA HIS A 52 16.88 0.25 -3.45
C HIS A 52 16.83 -0.86 -4.53
N ASP A 53 15.64 -1.45 -4.77
CA ASP A 53 15.42 -2.47 -5.82
C ASP A 53 14.60 -1.87 -6.99
N PRO A 54 15.18 -1.77 -8.20
CA PRO A 54 14.48 -1.20 -9.37
C PRO A 54 13.24 -2.01 -9.78
N LYS A 55 13.15 -3.30 -9.43
CA LYS A 55 11.98 -4.13 -9.78
C LYS A 55 10.70 -3.67 -9.06
N LYS A 56 10.84 -2.97 -7.94
CA LYS A 56 9.73 -2.53 -7.07
C LYS A 56 9.24 -1.11 -7.37
N GLN A 57 9.63 -0.53 -8.51
CA GLN A 57 9.16 0.79 -8.95
C GLN A 57 7.63 0.88 -9.10
N ASN A 58 6.96 -0.23 -9.37
CA ASN A 58 5.50 -0.27 -9.54
C ASN A 58 4.71 -0.19 -8.23
N VAL A 59 5.40 -0.21 -7.08
CA VAL A 59 4.80 -0.18 -5.75
C VAL A 59 4.92 1.22 -5.18
N LYS A 60 3.86 1.72 -4.56
CA LYS A 60 3.82 3.00 -3.85
C LYS A 60 3.38 2.76 -2.40
N ILE A 61 4.03 3.45 -1.48
CA ILE A 61 3.60 3.53 -0.07
C ILE A 61 3.25 4.98 0.23
N THR A 62 2.10 5.16 0.87
CA THR A 62 1.64 6.45 1.35
C THR A 62 1.89 6.56 2.84
N PHE A 63 2.62 7.59 3.22
CA PHE A 63 2.90 8.00 4.58
C PHE A 63 2.00 9.19 4.93
N ARG A 64 1.58 9.29 6.19
CA ARG A 64 0.86 10.43 6.75
C ARG A 64 1.70 11.05 7.85
N ILE A 65 1.89 12.37 7.82
CA ILE A 65 2.58 13.09 8.88
C ILE A 65 1.66 13.16 10.10
N THR A 66 2.13 12.68 11.25
CA THR A 66 1.37 12.65 12.51
C THR A 66 1.85 13.73 13.48
N GLU A 67 3.16 13.91 13.60
CA GLU A 67 3.75 14.83 14.58
C GLU A 67 5.00 15.50 13.99
N ILE A 68 5.36 16.66 14.54
CA ILE A 68 6.58 17.39 14.18
C ILE A 68 7.37 17.66 15.46
N LYS A 69 8.62 17.21 15.50
CA LYS A 69 9.56 17.44 16.60
C LYS A 69 10.86 18.01 16.03
N ASP A 70 11.30 19.16 16.53
CA ASP A 70 12.61 19.75 16.18
C ASP A 70 12.89 19.81 14.66
N ASN A 71 11.94 20.36 13.90
CA ASN A 71 11.95 20.41 12.43
C ASN A 71 11.91 19.05 11.71
N LYS A 72 11.65 17.95 12.42
CA LYS A 72 11.48 16.60 11.86
C LYS A 72 10.01 16.21 11.90
N ALA A 73 9.45 15.88 10.75
CA ALA A 73 8.09 15.38 10.62
C ALA A 73 8.08 13.85 10.77
N LEU A 74 7.51 13.35 11.86
CA LEU A 74 7.28 11.92 12.07
C LEU A 74 6.09 11.47 11.22
N THR A 75 6.24 10.30 10.61
CA THR A 75 5.19 9.73 9.75
C THR A 75 4.71 8.38 10.21
N GLU A 76 3.46 8.10 9.86
CA GLU A 76 2.82 6.80 9.99
C GLU A 76 2.47 6.26 8.59
N ILE A 77 2.57 4.94 8.40
CA ILE A 77 2.14 4.29 7.16
C ILE A 77 0.61 4.34 7.06
N LYS A 78 0.10 5.00 6.01
CA LYS A 78 -1.33 5.05 5.69
C LYS A 78 -1.77 3.88 4.81
N GLY A 79 -0.94 3.51 3.84
CA GLY A 79 -1.29 2.42 2.93
C GLY A 79 -0.25 2.07 1.89
N TYR A 80 -0.52 0.97 1.21
CA TYR A 80 0.24 0.39 0.12
C TYR A 80 -0.63 0.34 -1.13
N GLN A 81 -0.06 0.69 -2.28
CA GLN A 81 -0.74 0.68 -3.56
C GLN A 81 0.19 0.21 -4.68
N ILE A 82 -0.33 -0.61 -5.58
CA ILE A 82 0.34 -0.93 -6.85
C ILE A 82 -0.16 0.02 -7.93
N MET A 83 0.77 0.50 -8.77
CA MET A 83 0.42 1.34 -9.91
C MET A 83 -0.56 0.59 -10.86
N PRO A 84 -1.66 1.24 -11.27
CA PRO A 84 -2.64 0.63 -12.17
C PRO A 84 -2.05 0.16 -13.50
N SER A 85 -0.99 0.82 -13.99
CA SER A 85 -0.24 0.45 -15.20
C SER A 85 0.33 -0.96 -15.11
N SER A 86 0.91 -1.32 -13.96
CA SER A 86 1.46 -2.66 -13.72
C SER A 86 0.36 -3.73 -13.75
N ILE A 87 -0.79 -3.44 -13.15
CA ILE A 87 -1.95 -4.35 -13.16
C ILE A 87 -2.49 -4.53 -14.57
N LYS A 88 -2.63 -3.44 -15.33
CA LYS A 88 -3.08 -3.47 -16.72
C LYS A 88 -2.15 -4.31 -17.60
N ARG A 89 -0.83 -4.22 -17.38
CA ARG A 89 0.16 -5.02 -18.11
C ARG A 89 0.05 -6.52 -17.84
N MET A 90 -0.36 -6.95 -16.65
CA MET A 90 -0.57 -8.38 -16.36
C MET A 90 -1.86 -8.94 -16.99
N MET A 91 -2.81 -8.07 -17.30
CA MET A 91 -4.09 -8.45 -17.90
C MET A 91 -3.94 -8.64 -19.41
N HIS A 92 -4.31 -9.82 -19.90
CA HIS A 92 -4.29 -10.15 -21.32
C HIS A 92 -5.66 -10.71 -21.75
N PRO A 93 -6.04 -10.56 -23.03
CA PRO A 93 -7.22 -11.21 -23.59
C PRO A 93 -7.22 -12.73 -23.32
N GLY A 94 -8.41 -13.31 -23.14
CA GLY A 94 -8.57 -14.75 -22.89
C GLY A 94 -8.36 -15.18 -21.44
N LYS A 95 -8.07 -14.26 -20.51
CA LYS A 95 -7.99 -14.51 -19.06
C LYS A 95 -9.18 -13.91 -18.33
N SER A 96 -9.54 -14.49 -17.18
CA SER A 96 -10.56 -13.92 -16.29
C SER A 96 -9.90 -13.15 -15.15
N LYS A 97 -10.45 -11.98 -14.86
CA LYS A 97 -10.02 -11.11 -13.77
C LYS A 97 -10.97 -11.24 -12.58
N VAL A 98 -10.42 -11.38 -11.38
CA VAL A 98 -11.16 -11.34 -10.13
C VAL A 98 -10.63 -10.18 -9.30
N ASP A 99 -11.42 -9.13 -9.20
CA ASP A 99 -11.19 -8.00 -8.30
C ASP A 99 -12.14 -8.13 -7.11
N GLN A 100 -11.59 -7.97 -5.90
CA GLN A 100 -12.40 -7.93 -4.68
C GLN A 100 -11.89 -6.86 -3.72
N SER A 101 -12.72 -6.54 -2.74
CA SER A 101 -12.40 -5.63 -1.65
C SER A 101 -12.83 -6.29 -0.36
N PHE A 102 -11.88 -6.55 0.52
CA PHE A 102 -12.12 -7.18 1.80
C PHE A 102 -11.78 -6.21 2.91
N LYS A 103 -12.69 -6.11 3.89
CA LYS A 103 -12.42 -5.46 5.17
C LYS A 103 -11.85 -6.52 6.10
N LEU A 104 -10.63 -6.33 6.55
CA LEU A 104 -9.87 -7.25 7.39
C LEU A 104 -9.42 -6.51 8.65
N GLU A 105 -9.06 -7.27 9.68
CA GLU A 105 -8.52 -6.74 10.92
C GLU A 105 -7.13 -7.32 11.12
N THR A 106 -6.16 -6.46 11.43
CA THR A 106 -4.80 -6.88 11.80
C THR A 106 -4.75 -7.34 13.25
N LYS A 107 -3.60 -7.92 13.66
CA LYS A 107 -3.34 -8.27 15.06
C LYS A 107 -3.51 -7.08 16.03
N ASP A 108 -3.23 -5.87 15.55
CA ASP A 108 -3.29 -4.64 16.34
C ASP A 108 -4.72 -4.05 16.41
N ASN A 109 -5.75 -4.80 16.01
CA ASN A 109 -7.15 -4.35 15.88
C ASN A 109 -7.34 -3.15 14.95
N ILE A 110 -6.49 -3.00 13.94
CA ILE A 110 -6.63 -1.97 12.91
C ILE A 110 -7.47 -2.52 11.78
N ALA A 111 -8.58 -1.85 11.47
CA ALA A 111 -9.39 -2.15 10.30
C ALA A 111 -8.65 -1.73 9.02
N VAL A 112 -8.46 -2.68 8.11
CA VAL A 112 -7.76 -2.49 6.84
C VAL A 112 -8.60 -2.95 5.67
N VAL A 113 -8.46 -2.27 4.54
CA VAL A 113 -9.09 -2.66 3.28
C VAL A 113 -8.04 -3.25 2.35
N ALA A 114 -8.16 -4.55 2.08
CA ALA A 114 -7.31 -5.26 1.12
C ALA A 114 -8.06 -5.49 -0.18
N LYS A 115 -7.49 -5.03 -1.31
CA LYS A 115 -8.07 -5.20 -2.65
C LYS A 115 -7.18 -6.12 -3.51
N PRO A 116 -7.32 -7.45 -3.39
CA PRO A 116 -6.58 -8.38 -4.24
C PRO A 116 -7.10 -8.35 -5.68
N VAL A 117 -6.16 -8.55 -6.61
CA VAL A 117 -6.41 -8.73 -8.04
C VAL A 117 -5.81 -10.06 -8.44
N LEU A 118 -6.68 -10.97 -8.85
CA LEU A 118 -6.30 -12.32 -9.29
C LEU A 118 -6.61 -12.46 -10.77
N ILE A 119 -5.67 -13.05 -11.50
CA ILE A 119 -5.77 -13.27 -12.95
C ILE A 119 -5.58 -14.76 -13.21
N THR A 120 -6.63 -15.40 -13.73
CA THR A 120 -6.63 -16.83 -14.04
C THR A 120 -5.76 -17.13 -15.27
N LYS A 121 -5.31 -18.39 -15.42
CA LYS A 121 -4.55 -18.84 -16.60
C LYS A 121 -5.37 -18.73 -17.90
N SER A 122 -6.64 -19.11 -17.87
CA SER A 122 -7.57 -18.98 -19.00
C SER A 122 -8.95 -18.54 -18.53
N LYS A 123 -9.85 -18.24 -19.47
CA LYS A 123 -11.25 -17.91 -19.19
C LYS A 123 -11.91 -19.06 -18.44
N THR A 124 -12.54 -18.74 -17.31
CA THR A 124 -13.09 -19.75 -16.39
C THR A 124 -14.58 -19.53 -16.15
N THR A 125 -15.27 -20.59 -15.71
CA THR A 125 -16.69 -20.55 -15.37
C THR A 125 -16.95 -19.75 -14.08
N LYS A 126 -18.18 -19.21 -13.95
CA LYS A 126 -18.59 -18.41 -12.77
C LYS A 126 -18.45 -19.18 -11.45
N GLY A 127 -18.68 -20.50 -11.45
CA GLY A 127 -18.55 -21.34 -10.26
C GLY A 127 -17.12 -21.38 -9.72
N VAL A 128 -16.13 -21.57 -10.59
CA VAL A 128 -14.71 -21.58 -10.18
C VAL A 128 -14.28 -20.19 -9.71
N LEU A 129 -14.73 -19.12 -10.39
CA LEU A 129 -14.45 -17.75 -9.93
C LEU A 129 -15.01 -17.50 -8.52
N SER A 130 -16.22 -17.98 -8.23
CA SER A 130 -16.80 -17.89 -6.88
C SER A 130 -15.99 -18.65 -5.83
N LYS A 131 -15.47 -19.85 -6.16
CA LYS A 131 -14.60 -20.62 -5.27
C LYS A 131 -13.28 -19.89 -4.99
N ILE A 132 -12.63 -19.34 -6.02
CA ILE A 132 -11.41 -18.53 -5.88
C ILE A 132 -11.65 -17.35 -4.94
N ARG A 133 -12.77 -16.65 -5.11
CA ARG A 133 -13.16 -15.51 -4.28
C ARG A 133 -13.23 -15.87 -2.80
N LYS A 134 -14.01 -16.91 -2.45
CA LYS A 134 -14.18 -17.35 -1.06
C LYS A 134 -12.86 -17.79 -0.42
N ASN A 135 -12.08 -18.60 -1.12
CA ASN A 135 -10.79 -19.09 -0.60
C ASN A 135 -9.76 -17.97 -0.46
N SER A 136 -9.77 -16.98 -1.38
CA SER A 136 -8.89 -15.82 -1.25
C SER A 136 -9.23 -14.96 -0.04
N GLU A 137 -10.53 -14.81 0.28
CA GLU A 137 -10.97 -14.08 1.48
C GLU A 137 -10.52 -14.80 2.75
N GLU A 138 -10.78 -16.11 2.84
CA GLU A 138 -10.43 -16.92 4.00
C GLU A 138 -8.93 -16.91 4.28
N PHE A 139 -8.11 -17.11 3.23
CA PHE A 139 -6.66 -17.04 3.33
C PHE A 139 -6.19 -15.66 3.79
N LEU A 140 -6.68 -14.58 3.16
CA LEU A 140 -6.26 -13.21 3.51
C LEU A 140 -6.66 -12.84 4.94
N ARG A 141 -7.87 -13.23 5.38
CA ARG A 141 -8.34 -13.00 6.74
C ARG A 141 -7.45 -13.72 7.76
N ALA A 142 -7.07 -14.97 7.49
CA ALA A 142 -6.17 -15.73 8.35
C ALA A 142 -4.74 -15.18 8.36
N ALA A 143 -4.22 -14.73 7.22
CA ALA A 143 -2.86 -14.19 7.11
C ALA A 143 -2.73 -12.82 7.79
N VAL A 144 -3.65 -11.89 7.52
CA VAL A 144 -3.60 -10.51 8.04
C VAL A 144 -3.80 -10.49 9.57
N LYS A 145 -4.64 -11.37 10.11
CA LYS A 145 -4.89 -11.46 11.57
C LYS A 145 -3.67 -11.93 12.37
N LYS A 146 -2.70 -12.62 11.74
CA LYS A 146 -1.50 -13.14 12.41
C LYS A 146 -0.42 -12.09 12.63
N GLN A 147 -0.39 -11.05 11.79
CA GLN A 147 0.71 -10.08 11.72
C GLN A 147 0.25 -8.67 12.12
N SER A 148 1.19 -7.87 12.60
CA SER A 148 0.96 -6.44 12.85
C SER A 148 0.77 -5.68 11.53
N TYR A 149 0.23 -4.46 11.57
CA TYR A 149 0.03 -3.66 10.35
C TYR A 149 1.36 -3.40 9.61
N GLN A 150 2.43 -3.10 10.35
CA GLN A 150 3.74 -2.83 9.77
C GLN A 150 4.32 -4.09 9.12
N GLU A 151 4.26 -5.24 9.81
CA GLU A 151 4.70 -6.53 9.28
C GLU A 151 3.96 -6.91 7.99
N ASN A 152 2.65 -6.68 7.94
CA ASN A 152 1.86 -6.92 6.74
C ASN A 152 2.34 -6.07 5.55
N ILE A 153 2.67 -4.80 5.77
CA ILE A 153 3.22 -3.92 4.73
C ILE A 153 4.60 -4.41 4.26
N HIS A 154 5.47 -4.82 5.17
CA HIS A 154 6.77 -5.42 4.82
C HIS A 154 6.61 -6.72 4.01
N ALA A 155 5.68 -7.60 4.42
CA ALA A 155 5.38 -8.82 3.70
C ALA A 155 4.81 -8.56 2.29
N LEU A 156 4.07 -7.46 2.11
CA LEU A 156 3.57 -7.00 0.80
C LEU A 156 4.70 -6.44 -0.08
N LEU A 157 5.64 -5.68 0.49
CA LEU A 157 6.81 -5.19 -0.24
C LEU A 157 7.66 -6.36 -0.78
N GLU A 158 7.87 -7.37 0.04
CA GLU A 158 8.60 -8.60 -0.32
C GLU A 158 7.79 -9.55 -1.23
N ALA A 159 6.49 -9.28 -1.43
CA ALA A 159 5.55 -10.14 -2.16
C ALA A 159 5.33 -11.55 -1.55
N LYS A 160 5.73 -11.78 -0.29
CA LYS A 160 5.55 -13.07 0.40
C LYS A 160 4.09 -13.49 0.46
N LEU A 161 3.21 -12.55 0.83
CA LEU A 161 1.78 -12.82 0.96
C LEU A 161 1.13 -13.19 -0.39
N GLN A 162 1.64 -12.63 -1.49
CA GLN A 162 1.16 -12.90 -2.85
C GLN A 162 1.57 -14.30 -3.33
N VAL A 163 2.79 -14.73 -3.00
CA VAL A 163 3.31 -16.07 -3.31
C VAL A 163 2.50 -17.14 -2.56
N GLN A 164 2.29 -16.96 -1.26
CA GLN A 164 1.50 -17.90 -0.45
C GLN A 164 0.05 -18.01 -0.93
N LEU A 165 -0.59 -16.87 -1.25
CA LEU A 165 -1.95 -16.86 -1.79
C LEU A 165 -2.01 -17.60 -3.15
N ARG A 166 -0.99 -17.43 -4.00
CA ARG A 166 -0.91 -18.14 -5.29
C ARG A 166 -0.81 -19.65 -5.11
N GLU A 167 0.02 -20.12 -4.18
CA GLU A 167 0.16 -21.55 -3.88
C GLU A 167 -1.12 -22.15 -3.32
N HIS A 168 -1.80 -21.43 -2.43
CA HIS A 168 -3.08 -21.85 -1.88
C HIS A 168 -4.15 -21.96 -2.98
N LEU A 169 -4.26 -20.96 -3.86
CA LEU A 169 -5.23 -20.94 -4.95
C LEU A 169 -4.94 -21.96 -6.05
N LYS A 170 -3.66 -22.34 -6.26
CA LYS A 170 -3.26 -23.33 -7.27
C LYS A 170 -3.96 -24.67 -7.09
N LYS A 171 -4.34 -25.04 -5.85
CA LYS A 171 -5.11 -26.27 -5.54
C LYS A 171 -6.51 -26.27 -6.18
N ILE A 172 -7.09 -25.10 -6.37
CA ILE A 172 -8.44 -24.93 -6.95
C ILE A 172 -8.33 -24.72 -8.45
N TYR A 173 -7.50 -23.75 -8.85
CA TYR A 173 -7.33 -23.37 -10.24
C TYR A 173 -6.01 -22.59 -10.42
N PRO A 174 -5.25 -22.80 -11.52
CA PRO A 174 -4.01 -22.09 -11.77
C PRO A 174 -4.22 -20.58 -11.98
N VAL A 175 -3.62 -19.79 -11.08
CA VAL A 175 -3.58 -18.32 -11.15
C VAL A 175 -2.21 -17.86 -11.66
N THR A 176 -2.21 -17.01 -12.68
CA THR A 176 -0.99 -16.46 -13.29
C THR A 176 -0.56 -15.15 -12.63
N GLY A 177 -1.52 -14.26 -12.37
CA GLY A 177 -1.26 -12.99 -11.69
C GLY A 177 -1.94 -12.98 -10.32
N CYS A 178 -1.16 -12.82 -9.26
CA CYS A 178 -1.66 -12.64 -7.89
C CYS A 178 -1.00 -11.39 -7.33
N GLN A 179 -1.76 -10.31 -7.18
CA GLN A 179 -1.25 -9.03 -6.66
C GLN A 179 -2.28 -8.42 -5.73
N ILE A 180 -1.81 -7.63 -4.75
CA ILE A 180 -2.68 -6.86 -3.87
C ILE A 180 -2.60 -5.42 -4.33
N ARG A 181 -3.69 -4.91 -4.91
CA ARG A 181 -3.69 -3.58 -5.53
C ARG A 181 -3.65 -2.46 -4.50
N ILE A 182 -4.43 -2.59 -3.44
CA ILE A 182 -4.54 -1.61 -2.36
C ILE A 182 -4.54 -2.35 -1.04
N PHE A 183 -3.80 -1.83 -0.07
CA PHE A 183 -3.86 -2.21 1.32
C PHE A 183 -3.78 -0.94 2.16
N GLU A 184 -4.94 -0.43 2.59
CA GLU A 184 -5.07 0.88 3.25
C GLU A 184 -5.73 0.73 4.61
N LYS A 185 -5.33 1.56 5.59
CA LYS A 185 -6.08 1.71 6.84
C LYS A 185 -7.42 2.38 6.54
N GLN A 186 -8.49 1.90 7.18
CA GLN A 186 -9.82 2.49 7.07
C GLN A 186 -9.91 3.80 7.87
#